data_AF-A0A5J5J0N6-F1
#
_entry.id   AF-A0A5J5J0N6-F1
#
_cell.length_a   1.000
_cell.length_b   1.000
_cell.length_c   1.000
_cell.angle_alpha   90.00
_cell.angle_beta   90.00
_cell.angle_gamma   90.00
#
_symmetry.space_group_name_H-M   'P 1'
#
loop_
_entity.id
_entity.type
_entity.pdbx_description
1 polymer ?
#
loop_
_entity_poly.entity_id
_entity_poly.type
_entity_poly.pdbx_seq_one_letter_code
_entity_poly.pdbx_strand_id
1 'polypeptide(L)'
;MFHRHSIGGNAVTLTCERCNNEFGSKLEPHLQGWYENSIGKAKMSGAAATGRRFAGEYLGRENAAGGFILFQQGKRDSAVDQILQNGGSSEMIYPQADTARTHIAAVKTAYLAACVAMRVVPSSPRAEALRAELLAARDAPRSQRLELSPLMKSIRVARSAAEPDSGEIVLMVERGTERTNPRFVLSFNRLFAVDWPLEPITGFHVVELPA
;
A
#
# COMPACT_ATOMS: atom_id res chain seq x y z
N MET A 1 8.05 12.64 17.35
CA MET A 1 8.90 12.16 16.23
C MET A 1 8.07 11.17 15.42
N PHE A 2 7.54 11.57 14.26
CA PHE A 2 6.69 10.70 13.45
C PHE A 2 7.53 9.60 12.79
N HIS A 3 7.41 8.37 13.29
CA HIS A 3 8.10 7.22 12.73
C HIS A 3 7.26 6.63 11.59
N ARG A 4 7.94 6.14 10.55
CA ARG A 4 7.31 5.34 9.48
C ARG A 4 6.65 4.12 10.10
N HIS A 5 5.43 3.82 9.68
CA HIS A 5 4.80 2.58 10.11
C HIS A 5 5.37 1.43 9.27
N SER A 6 5.88 0.39 9.93
CA SER A 6 6.21 -0.84 9.22
C SER A 6 4.90 -1.49 8.78
N ILE A 7 4.65 -1.49 7.47
CA ILE A 7 3.54 -2.22 6.87
C ILE A 7 3.88 -3.72 6.76
N GLY A 8 5.17 -4.05 6.75
CA GLY A 8 5.64 -5.43 6.82
C GLY A 8 5.54 -5.97 8.25
N GLY A 9 5.01 -7.17 8.38
CA GLY A 9 5.27 -8.00 9.57
C GLY A 9 6.74 -8.41 9.62
N ASN A 10 7.20 -8.89 10.78
CA ASN A 10 8.47 -9.61 10.86
C ASN A 10 8.48 -10.74 9.82
N ALA A 11 9.65 -11.08 9.27
CA ALA A 11 9.76 -12.15 8.29
C ALA A 11 9.29 -13.49 8.91
N VAL A 12 8.07 -13.94 8.61
CA VAL A 12 7.53 -15.22 9.11
C VAL A 12 7.46 -16.29 8.00
N THR A 13 8.03 -16.08 6.82
CA THR A 13 7.80 -17.01 5.68
C THR A 13 9.01 -17.53 4.95
N LEU A 14 8.90 -18.81 4.59
CA LEU A 14 9.57 -19.62 3.56
C LEU A 14 9.53 -19.00 2.14
N THR A 15 9.61 -17.67 2.01
CA THR A 15 9.76 -17.01 0.72
C THR A 15 11.25 -16.88 0.41
N CYS A 16 11.65 -17.21 -0.82
CA CYS A 16 13.06 -17.11 -1.20
C CYS A 16 13.54 -15.65 -1.07
N GLU A 17 14.83 -15.48 -0.78
CA GLU A 17 15.48 -14.18 -0.62
C GLU A 17 15.15 -13.21 -1.77
N ARG A 18 15.05 -13.73 -3.00
CA ARG A 18 14.71 -12.95 -4.19
C ARG A 18 13.28 -12.40 -4.17
N CYS A 19 12.30 -13.17 -3.72
CA CYS A 19 10.91 -12.72 -3.60
C CYS A 19 10.72 -11.68 -2.49
N ASN A 20 11.53 -11.72 -1.43
CA ASN A 20 11.51 -10.70 -0.38
C ASN A 20 12.26 -9.44 -0.83
N ASN A 21 13.45 -9.57 -1.43
CA ASN A 21 14.31 -8.42 -1.73
C ASN A 21 13.94 -7.68 -3.02
N GLU A 22 13.71 -8.38 -4.13
CA GLU A 22 13.39 -7.71 -5.42
C GLU A 22 11.98 -7.13 -5.40
N PHE A 23 11.00 -7.89 -4.90
CA PHE A 23 9.64 -7.40 -4.80
C PHE A 23 9.52 -6.33 -3.73
N GLY A 24 10.12 -6.56 -2.56
CA GLY A 24 10.06 -5.63 -1.44
C GLY A 24 10.66 -4.27 -1.80
N SER A 25 11.88 -4.24 -2.32
CA SER A 25 12.52 -2.98 -2.73
C SER A 25 11.81 -2.25 -3.90
N LYS A 26 10.98 -2.95 -4.68
CA LYS A 26 10.36 -2.41 -5.91
C LYS A 26 8.92 -1.96 -5.71
N LEU A 27 8.13 -2.66 -4.92
CA LEU A 27 6.68 -2.47 -4.87
C LEU A 27 6.18 -2.03 -3.49
N GLU A 28 6.81 -2.49 -2.40
CA GLU A 28 6.40 -2.13 -1.04
C GLU A 28 6.52 -0.62 -0.73
N PRO A 29 7.53 0.13 -1.25
CA PRO A 29 7.57 1.58 -1.10
C PRO A 29 6.33 2.30 -1.65
N HIS A 30 5.69 1.75 -2.69
CA HIS A 30 4.46 2.32 -3.26
C HIS A 30 3.25 2.08 -2.36
N LEU A 31 3.18 0.91 -1.70
CA LEU A 31 2.15 0.64 -0.70
C LEU A 31 2.34 1.52 0.54
N GLN A 32 3.59 1.67 0.98
CA GLN A 32 3.92 2.56 2.10
C GLN A 32 3.55 4.01 1.82
N GLY A 33 3.96 4.55 0.66
CA GLY A 33 3.64 5.93 0.32
C GLY A 33 2.13 6.16 0.21
N TRP A 34 1.39 5.21 -0.36
CA TRP A 34 -0.07 5.30 -0.43
C TRP A 34 -0.74 5.28 0.96
N TYR A 35 -0.29 4.40 1.86
CA TYR A 35 -0.81 4.35 3.22
C TYR A 35 -0.48 5.63 4.00
N GLU A 36 0.77 6.08 3.94
CA GLU A 36 1.24 7.25 4.69
C GLU A 36 0.80 8.59 4.08
N ASN A 37 0.02 8.59 2.99
CA ASN A 37 -0.26 9.78 2.18
C ASN A 37 1.02 10.56 1.84
N SER A 38 2.05 9.83 1.41
CA SER A 38 3.36 10.41 1.14
C SER A 38 3.47 10.90 -0.31
N ILE A 39 4.10 12.06 -0.45
CA ILE A 39 4.47 12.70 -1.70
C ILE A 39 5.96 12.51 -1.86
N GLY A 40 6.36 11.47 -2.60
CA GLY A 40 7.75 11.15 -2.85
C GLY A 40 8.35 11.98 -3.99
N LYS A 41 9.69 12.17 -3.94
CA LYS A 41 10.47 12.83 -5.00
C LYS A 41 9.97 14.23 -5.37
N ALA A 42 9.46 14.97 -4.38
CA ALA A 42 9.01 16.32 -4.57
C ALA A 42 10.18 17.21 -5.04
N LYS A 43 9.88 18.12 -5.97
CA LYS A 43 10.78 19.17 -6.41
C LYS A 43 10.10 20.50 -6.21
N MET A 44 10.86 21.50 -5.78
CA MET A 44 10.32 22.83 -5.51
C MET A 44 11.12 23.91 -6.23
N SER A 45 10.44 24.95 -6.65
CA SER A 45 11.03 26.16 -7.21
C SER A 45 10.42 27.40 -6.56
N GLY A 46 11.19 28.48 -6.53
CA GLY A 46 10.75 29.78 -6.04
C GLY A 46 11.79 30.84 -6.35
N ALA A 47 11.43 32.11 -6.17
CA ALA A 47 12.30 33.24 -6.50
C ALA A 47 13.67 33.21 -5.77
N ALA A 48 13.74 32.54 -4.62
CA ALA A 48 14.93 32.42 -3.79
C ALA A 48 16.07 31.60 -4.41
N ALA A 49 15.76 30.69 -5.34
CA ALA A 49 16.74 29.75 -5.87
C ALA A 49 16.46 29.43 -7.34
N THR A 50 17.49 29.53 -8.16
CA THR A 50 17.38 29.20 -9.59
C THR A 50 17.12 27.70 -9.78
N GLY A 51 16.09 27.38 -10.57
CA GLY A 51 15.75 26.02 -10.96
C GLY A 51 14.98 25.23 -9.90
N ARG A 52 14.71 23.95 -10.22
CA ARG A 52 13.98 23.04 -9.34
C ARG A 52 14.92 22.32 -8.38
N ARG A 53 14.63 22.39 -7.10
CA ARG A 53 15.41 21.82 -6.01
C ARG A 53 14.73 20.57 -5.48
N PHE A 54 15.52 19.55 -5.16
CA PHE A 54 14.98 18.32 -4.58
C PHE A 54 14.47 18.61 -3.17
N ALA A 55 13.15 18.49 -3.00
CA ALA A 55 12.45 18.84 -1.77
C ALA A 55 12.20 17.63 -0.85
N GLY A 56 12.67 16.44 -1.24
CA GLY A 56 12.55 15.21 -0.46
C GLY A 56 11.18 14.57 -0.58
N GLU A 57 10.69 14.05 0.55
CA GLU A 57 9.38 13.43 0.69
C GLU A 57 8.53 14.25 1.66
N TYR A 58 7.22 14.35 1.41
CA TYR A 58 6.29 15.01 2.31
C TYR A 58 5.19 14.06 2.75
N LEU A 59 4.84 14.06 4.03
CA LEU A 59 3.66 13.37 4.54
C LEU A 59 2.49 14.36 4.60
N GLY A 60 1.41 14.07 3.90
CA GLY A 60 0.17 14.85 3.97
C GLY A 60 -0.70 14.40 5.13
N ARG A 61 -1.11 15.34 5.98
CA ARG A 61 -2.10 15.11 7.05
C ARG A 61 -3.20 16.15 6.94
N GLU A 62 -4.43 15.73 7.11
CA GLU A 62 -5.55 16.64 7.23
C GLU A 62 -5.63 17.14 8.68
N ASN A 63 -5.87 18.43 8.86
CA ASN A 63 -6.11 19.02 10.16
C ASN A 63 -7.62 19.00 10.48
N ALA A 64 -7.99 19.28 11.72
CA ALA A 64 -9.40 19.28 12.14
C ALA A 64 -10.28 20.32 11.40
N ALA A 65 -9.67 21.29 10.71
CA ALA A 65 -10.35 22.31 9.93
C ALA A 65 -10.45 21.97 8.43
N GLY A 66 -10.08 20.75 8.01
CA GLY A 66 -10.10 20.31 6.60
C GLY A 66 -8.96 20.85 5.74
N GLY A 67 -7.98 21.52 6.34
CA GLY A 67 -6.75 21.94 5.68
C GLY A 67 -5.69 20.84 5.71
N PHE A 68 -4.70 20.91 4.82
CA PHE A 68 -3.59 19.95 4.79
C PHE A 68 -2.32 20.52 5.42
N ILE A 69 -1.64 19.69 6.20
CA ILE A 69 -0.30 19.94 6.73
C ILE A 69 0.65 18.98 6.02
N LEU A 70 1.74 19.52 5.48
CA LEU A 70 2.80 18.75 4.83
C LEU A 70 4.02 18.67 5.74
N PHE A 71 4.35 17.46 6.20
CA PHE A 71 5.55 17.22 6.99
C PHE A 71 6.69 16.77 6.09
N GLN A 72 7.71 17.61 5.95
CA GLN A 72 8.91 17.26 5.19
C GLN A 72 9.71 16.18 5.91
N GLN A 73 10.13 15.16 5.17
CA GLN A 73 10.96 14.06 5.65
C GLN A 73 12.11 13.76 4.68
N GLY A 74 13.17 13.17 5.24
CA GLY A 74 14.34 12.72 4.48
C GLY A 74 15.25 13.85 4.02
N LYS A 75 16.17 13.49 3.12
CA LYS A 75 17.14 14.43 2.55
C LYS A 75 16.44 15.43 1.62
N ARG A 76 16.91 16.66 1.64
CA ARG A 76 16.51 17.74 0.73
C ARG A 76 17.71 18.63 0.42
N ASP A 77 17.60 19.40 -0.66
CA ASP A 77 18.54 20.46 -0.99
C ASP A 77 18.41 21.61 0.03
N SER A 78 19.52 22.20 0.48
CA SER A 78 19.51 23.30 1.45
C SER A 78 18.83 24.56 0.92
N ALA A 79 18.77 24.74 -0.40
CA ALA A 79 18.05 25.84 -1.03
C ALA A 79 16.53 25.78 -0.83
N VAL A 80 15.97 24.61 -0.47
CA VAL A 80 14.54 24.44 -0.14
C VAL A 80 14.14 25.32 1.04
N ASP A 81 15.00 25.44 2.05
CA ASP A 81 14.72 26.29 3.21
C ASP A 81 14.60 27.77 2.84
N GLN A 82 15.48 28.23 1.95
CA GLN A 82 15.43 29.61 1.44
C GLN A 82 14.16 29.86 0.62
N ILE A 83 13.74 28.89 -0.20
CA ILE A 83 12.48 28.99 -0.96
C ILE A 83 11.28 29.12 -0.01
N LEU A 84 11.22 28.33 1.06
CA LEU A 84 10.11 28.33 2.01
C LEU A 84 10.11 29.57 2.92
N GLN A 85 11.28 30.07 3.32
CA GLN A 85 11.41 31.19 4.25
C GLN A 85 11.21 32.57 3.59
N ASN A 86 11.47 32.70 2.30
CA ASN A 86 11.38 33.99 1.60
C ASN A 86 9.94 34.53 1.44
N GLY A 87 8.91 33.82 1.89
CA GLY A 87 7.52 34.30 1.96
C GLY A 87 6.86 34.58 0.60
N GLY A 88 7.55 34.33 -0.50
CA GLY A 88 7.04 34.45 -1.87
C GLY A 88 6.30 33.20 -2.33
N SER A 89 5.71 33.28 -3.53
CA SER A 89 5.09 32.11 -4.17
C SER A 89 6.14 31.04 -4.48
N SER A 90 5.86 29.80 -4.08
CA SER A 90 6.63 28.63 -4.45
C SER A 90 5.76 27.64 -5.22
N GLU A 91 6.38 26.88 -6.12
CA GLU A 91 5.73 25.81 -6.86
C GLU A 91 6.37 24.48 -6.47
N MET A 92 5.53 23.49 -6.17
CA MET A 92 5.97 22.13 -5.86
C MET A 92 5.40 21.16 -6.89
N ILE A 93 6.28 20.34 -7.46
CA ILE A 93 5.96 19.33 -8.47
C ILE A 93 6.38 17.98 -7.93
N TYR A 94 5.51 16.99 -8.09
CA TYR A 94 5.74 15.63 -7.63
C TYR A 94 5.11 14.62 -8.58
N PRO A 95 5.68 13.41 -8.70
CA PRO A 95 5.05 12.33 -9.45
C PRO A 95 3.72 11.92 -8.81
N GLN A 96 2.74 11.59 -9.63
CA GLN A 96 1.52 10.94 -9.15
C GLN A 96 1.84 9.57 -8.56
N ALA A 97 1.04 9.15 -7.58
CA ALA A 97 1.16 7.82 -6.99
C ALA A 97 0.92 6.74 -8.07
N ASP A 98 1.82 5.75 -8.13
CA ASP A 98 1.66 4.59 -9.02
C ASP A 98 0.68 3.60 -8.38
N THR A 99 -0.61 3.85 -8.64
CA THR A 99 -1.73 3.09 -8.06
C THR A 99 -1.69 1.61 -8.44
N ALA A 100 -1.16 1.27 -9.62
CA ALA A 100 -1.01 -0.12 -10.04
C ALA A 100 0.03 -0.84 -9.19
N ARG A 101 1.21 -0.24 -8.96
CA ARG A 101 2.25 -0.83 -8.09
C ARG A 101 1.79 -0.94 -6.64
N THR A 102 1.11 0.08 -6.12
CA THR A 102 0.49 0.06 -4.79
C THR A 102 -0.47 -1.12 -4.66
N HIS A 103 -1.35 -1.30 -5.64
CA HIS A 103 -2.35 -2.36 -5.63
C HIS A 103 -1.69 -3.75 -5.70
N ILE A 104 -0.74 -3.96 -6.62
CA ILE A 104 0.00 -5.22 -6.75
C ILE A 104 0.74 -5.55 -5.45
N ALA A 105 1.33 -4.55 -4.79
CA ALA A 105 1.98 -4.74 -3.50
C ALA A 105 1.01 -5.21 -2.42
N ALA A 106 -0.17 -4.59 -2.31
CA ALA A 106 -1.21 -5.02 -1.37
C ALA A 106 -1.69 -6.46 -1.65
N VAL A 107 -1.92 -6.79 -2.93
CA VAL A 107 -2.37 -8.12 -3.35
C VAL A 107 -1.31 -9.20 -3.09
N LYS A 108 -0.01 -8.91 -3.32
CA LYS A 108 1.07 -9.82 -2.89
C LYS A 108 0.99 -10.08 -1.39
N THR A 109 0.91 -9.01 -0.59
CA THR A 109 0.88 -9.13 0.88
C THR A 109 -0.30 -10.00 1.33
N ALA A 110 -1.46 -9.82 0.70
CA ALA A 110 -2.64 -10.68 0.90
C ALA A 110 -2.40 -12.14 0.49
N TYR A 111 -1.83 -12.37 -0.69
CA TYR A 111 -1.55 -13.71 -1.18
C TYR A 111 -0.56 -14.47 -0.26
N LEU A 112 0.49 -13.80 0.20
CA LEU A 112 1.46 -14.39 1.14
C LEU A 112 0.81 -14.69 2.50
N ALA A 113 0.03 -13.75 3.04
CA ALA A 113 -0.71 -13.98 4.28
C ALA A 113 -1.67 -15.19 4.17
N ALA A 114 -2.36 -15.33 3.04
CA ALA A 114 -3.21 -16.49 2.76
C ALA A 114 -2.39 -17.80 2.74
N CYS A 115 -1.23 -17.82 2.06
CA CYS A 115 -0.35 -19.00 2.05
C CYS A 115 0.11 -19.39 3.46
N VAL A 116 0.42 -18.41 4.31
CA VAL A 116 0.79 -18.66 5.72
C VAL A 116 -0.37 -19.24 6.50
N ALA A 117 -1.55 -18.61 6.40
CA ALA A 117 -2.73 -19.03 7.13
C ALA A 117 -3.12 -20.47 6.81
N MET A 118 -3.03 -20.86 5.53
CA MET A 118 -3.33 -22.23 5.10
C MET A 118 -2.15 -23.20 5.19
N ARG A 119 -0.94 -22.70 5.48
CA ARG A 119 0.31 -23.48 5.49
C ARG A 119 0.59 -24.24 4.19
N VAL A 120 0.08 -23.74 3.07
CA VAL A 120 0.23 -24.36 1.75
C VAL A 120 0.24 -23.28 0.65
N VAL A 121 0.92 -23.58 -0.45
CA VAL A 121 0.81 -22.81 -1.68
C VAL A 121 -0.38 -23.36 -2.48
N PRO A 122 -1.48 -22.59 -2.67
CA PRO A 122 -2.70 -23.14 -3.27
C PRO A 122 -2.52 -23.42 -4.77
N SER A 123 -2.98 -24.56 -5.26
CA SER A 123 -2.82 -24.99 -6.66
C SER A 123 -4.11 -24.90 -7.47
N SER A 124 -5.01 -24.02 -7.08
CA SER A 124 -6.27 -23.78 -7.77
C SER A 124 -6.09 -22.85 -8.97
N PRO A 125 -6.97 -22.89 -9.99
CA PRO A 125 -6.83 -22.06 -11.19
C PRO A 125 -6.70 -20.55 -10.89
N ARG A 126 -7.43 -20.03 -9.89
CA ARG A 126 -7.33 -18.62 -9.50
C ARG A 126 -6.00 -18.32 -8.83
N ALA A 127 -5.55 -19.19 -7.92
CA ALA A 127 -4.28 -19.00 -7.22
C ALA A 127 -3.08 -19.08 -8.16
N GLU A 128 -3.12 -19.97 -9.15
CA GLU A 128 -2.09 -20.08 -10.18
C GLU A 128 -2.07 -18.86 -11.10
N ALA A 129 -3.24 -18.40 -11.57
CA ALA A 129 -3.34 -17.18 -12.37
C ALA A 129 -2.82 -15.95 -11.60
N LEU A 130 -3.22 -15.82 -10.34
CA LEU A 130 -2.76 -14.71 -9.50
C LEU A 130 -1.26 -14.76 -9.26
N ARG A 131 -0.71 -15.95 -8.99
CA ARG A 131 0.73 -16.16 -8.83
C ARG A 131 1.48 -15.78 -10.10
N ALA A 132 0.98 -16.16 -11.28
CA ALA A 132 1.58 -15.80 -12.55
C ALA A 132 1.65 -14.28 -12.74
N GLU A 133 0.58 -13.55 -12.40
CA GLU A 133 0.56 -12.09 -12.48
C GLU A 133 1.51 -11.42 -11.48
N LEU A 134 1.61 -11.93 -10.25
CA LEU A 134 2.57 -11.46 -9.24
C LEU A 134 4.01 -11.69 -9.68
N LEU A 135 4.31 -12.85 -10.28
CA LEU A 135 5.63 -13.16 -10.83
C LEU A 135 5.98 -12.26 -12.02
N ALA A 136 5.03 -12.04 -12.94
CA ALA A 136 5.21 -11.11 -14.05
C ALA A 136 5.50 -9.67 -13.55
N ALA A 137 4.77 -9.22 -12.52
CA ALA A 137 5.01 -7.91 -11.91
C ALA A 137 6.36 -7.81 -11.20
N ARG A 138 6.86 -8.90 -10.60
CA ARG A 138 8.23 -8.98 -10.04
C ARG A 138 9.26 -8.80 -11.15
N ASP A 139 9.12 -9.56 -12.22
CA ASP A 139 10.13 -9.71 -13.29
C ASP A 139 10.14 -8.52 -14.27
N ALA A 140 9.07 -7.73 -14.35
CA ALA A 140 9.03 -6.52 -15.17
C ALA A 140 10.16 -5.51 -14.81
N PRO A 141 10.74 -4.75 -15.73
CA PRO A 141 11.68 -3.67 -15.39
C PRO A 141 11.05 -2.59 -14.48
N ARG A 142 11.88 -1.92 -13.66
CA ARG A 142 11.42 -0.80 -12.81
C ARG A 142 10.89 0.38 -13.61
N SER A 143 11.38 0.59 -14.83
CA SER A 143 10.94 1.65 -15.74
C SER A 143 9.62 1.34 -16.45
N GLN A 144 9.21 0.07 -16.52
CA GLN A 144 7.99 -0.32 -17.19
C GLN A 144 6.77 0.15 -16.38
N ARG A 145 5.81 0.80 -17.05
CA ARG A 145 4.50 1.08 -16.45
C ARG A 145 3.71 -0.22 -16.33
N LEU A 146 3.24 -0.53 -15.12
CA LEU A 146 2.41 -1.70 -14.88
C LEU A 146 0.94 -1.33 -15.02
N GLU A 147 0.15 -2.27 -15.52
CA GLU A 147 -1.30 -2.16 -15.62
C GLU A 147 -1.96 -3.34 -14.88
N LEU A 148 -3.10 -3.07 -14.25
CA LEU A 148 -3.85 -4.09 -13.53
C LEU A 148 -4.70 -4.90 -14.52
N SER A 149 -4.52 -6.21 -14.49
CA SER A 149 -5.41 -7.17 -15.18
C SER A 149 -6.83 -7.12 -14.61
N PRO A 150 -7.82 -7.73 -15.29
CA PRO A 150 -9.15 -7.93 -14.71
C PRO A 150 -9.12 -8.71 -13.38
N LEU A 151 -8.23 -9.70 -13.24
CA LEU A 151 -8.08 -10.48 -12.02
C LEU A 151 -7.62 -9.61 -10.85
N MET A 152 -6.56 -8.82 -11.02
CA MET A 152 -6.09 -7.88 -9.99
C MET A 152 -7.17 -6.86 -9.65
N LYS A 153 -7.81 -6.25 -10.66
CA LYS A 153 -8.91 -5.29 -10.45
C LYS A 153 -10.09 -5.88 -9.66
N SER A 154 -10.29 -7.19 -9.71
CA SER A 154 -11.35 -7.86 -8.93
C SER A 154 -11.07 -7.91 -7.43
N ILE A 155 -9.81 -7.75 -7.01
CA ILE A 155 -9.39 -7.80 -5.61
C ILE A 155 -9.38 -6.36 -5.08
N ARG A 156 -10.32 -6.00 -4.20
CA ARG A 156 -10.33 -4.64 -3.66
C ARG A 156 -9.23 -4.44 -2.63
N VAL A 157 -8.72 -3.21 -2.57
CA VAL A 157 -7.79 -2.73 -1.56
C VAL A 157 -8.39 -1.47 -0.94
N ALA A 158 -8.56 -1.47 0.37
CA ALA A 158 -9.13 -0.36 1.13
C ALA A 158 -8.14 0.12 2.19
N ARG A 159 -8.11 1.43 2.44
CA ARG A 159 -7.32 2.02 3.53
C ARG A 159 -8.22 2.23 4.74
N SER A 160 -7.68 1.97 5.92
CA SER A 160 -8.33 2.27 7.18
C SER A 160 -7.85 3.61 7.74
N ALA A 161 -8.74 4.33 8.43
CA ALA A 161 -8.41 5.52 9.20
C ALA A 161 -8.19 5.21 10.70
N ALA A 162 -8.29 3.94 11.10
CA ALA A 162 -8.10 3.51 12.48
C ALA A 162 -6.64 3.62 12.91
N GLU A 163 -6.42 3.67 14.23
CA GLU A 163 -5.08 3.56 14.78
C GLU A 163 -4.47 2.19 14.45
N PRO A 164 -3.17 2.15 14.10
CA PRO A 164 -2.46 0.90 13.88
C PRO A 164 -2.51 0.01 15.12
N ASP A 165 -2.78 -1.27 14.92
CA ASP A 165 -2.62 -2.30 15.96
C ASP A 165 -1.57 -3.29 15.50
N SER A 166 -0.43 -3.31 16.18
CA SER A 166 0.75 -4.03 15.72
C SER A 166 0.60 -5.53 15.95
N GLY A 167 0.71 -6.31 14.88
CA GLY A 167 0.86 -7.77 14.96
C GLY A 167 -0.38 -8.57 14.59
N GLU A 168 -1.46 -7.93 14.15
CA GLU A 168 -2.68 -8.61 13.75
C GLU A 168 -2.86 -8.61 12.22
N ILE A 169 -2.73 -9.79 11.61
CA ILE A 169 -3.33 -10.06 10.30
C ILE A 169 -4.59 -10.87 10.55
N VAL A 170 -5.75 -10.27 10.30
CA VAL A 170 -7.05 -10.88 10.63
C VAL A 170 -7.82 -11.19 9.36
N LEU A 171 -8.32 -12.42 9.26
CA LEU A 171 -9.35 -12.75 8.29
C LEU A 171 -10.71 -12.33 8.86
N MET A 172 -11.35 -11.39 8.19
CA MET A 172 -12.65 -10.83 8.56
C MET A 172 -13.71 -11.24 7.55
N VAL A 173 -14.97 -11.21 7.98
CA VAL A 173 -16.12 -11.25 7.09
C VAL A 173 -16.70 -9.84 7.01
N GLU A 174 -16.67 -9.25 5.82
CA GLU A 174 -17.40 -8.01 5.54
C GLU A 174 -18.89 -8.33 5.52
N ARG A 175 -19.61 -7.90 6.57
CA ARG A 175 -21.06 -7.96 6.61
C ARG A 175 -21.61 -6.84 5.72
N GLY A 176 -22.02 -7.22 4.51
CA GLY A 176 -22.79 -6.32 3.65
C GLY A 176 -24.14 -5.98 4.28
N THR A 177 -24.74 -4.86 3.85
CA THR A 177 -26.12 -4.50 4.18
C THR A 177 -27.15 -5.44 3.52
N GLU A 178 -26.74 -6.19 2.48
CA GLU A 178 -27.57 -7.17 1.79
C GLU A 178 -27.08 -8.61 2.06
N ARG A 179 -28.03 -9.55 2.18
CA ARG A 179 -27.87 -11.00 2.39
C ARG A 179 -27.19 -11.74 1.22
N THR A 180 -26.23 -11.12 0.55
CA THR A 180 -25.42 -11.79 -0.48
C THR A 180 -24.14 -12.36 0.13
N ASN A 181 -23.58 -13.37 -0.57
CA ASN A 181 -22.44 -14.18 -0.16
C ASN A 181 -21.40 -13.43 0.70
N PRO A 182 -20.97 -14.00 1.85
CA PRO A 182 -20.02 -13.36 2.73
C PRO A 182 -18.73 -13.04 1.97
N ARG A 183 -18.28 -11.78 2.06
CA ARG A 183 -17.01 -11.35 1.50
C ARG A 183 -15.94 -11.47 2.55
N PHE A 184 -14.89 -12.23 2.26
CA PHE A 184 -13.77 -12.40 3.16
C PHE A 184 -12.70 -11.35 2.85
N VAL A 185 -12.15 -10.74 3.89
CA VAL A 185 -11.19 -9.64 3.79
C VAL A 185 -10.05 -9.87 4.77
N LEU A 186 -8.81 -9.69 4.32
CA LEU A 186 -7.63 -9.69 5.17
C LEU A 186 -7.34 -8.26 5.63
N SER A 187 -7.40 -8.01 6.94
CA SER A 187 -6.96 -6.76 7.58
C SER A 187 -5.49 -6.87 7.97
N PHE A 188 -4.70 -5.83 7.69
CA PHE A 188 -3.27 -5.76 7.99
C PHE A 188 -3.00 -4.67 9.02
N ASN A 189 -2.79 -5.05 10.28
CA ASN A 189 -2.48 -4.14 11.39
C ASN A 189 -3.47 -2.96 11.52
N ARG A 190 -4.73 -3.16 11.08
CA ARG A 190 -5.77 -2.12 10.95
C ARG A 190 -5.38 -0.93 10.06
N LEU A 191 -4.36 -1.07 9.21
CA LEU A 191 -3.86 -0.04 8.30
C LEU A 191 -4.58 -0.05 6.95
N PHE A 192 -4.70 -1.25 6.39
CA PHE A 192 -5.37 -1.48 5.11
C PHE A 192 -5.97 -2.88 5.10
N ALA A 193 -6.91 -3.07 4.19
CA ALA A 193 -7.65 -4.30 4.03
C ALA A 193 -7.64 -4.71 2.56
N VAL A 194 -7.54 -6.01 2.29
CA VAL A 194 -7.53 -6.57 0.95
C VAL A 194 -8.55 -7.69 0.88
N ASP A 195 -9.37 -7.72 -0.18
CA ASP A 195 -10.28 -8.85 -0.43
C ASP A 195 -9.47 -10.17 -0.44
N TRP A 196 -10.07 -11.23 0.08
CA TRP A 196 -9.45 -12.56 0.06
C TRP A 196 -9.03 -12.93 -1.38
N PRO A 197 -7.73 -13.16 -1.63
CA PRO A 197 -7.21 -13.18 -2.99
C PRO A 197 -7.46 -14.50 -3.73
N LEU A 198 -7.93 -15.53 -3.03
CA LEU A 198 -8.07 -16.89 -3.55
C LEU A 198 -9.53 -17.22 -3.83
N GLU A 199 -9.84 -18.50 -4.01
CA GLU A 199 -11.20 -18.98 -4.15
C GLU A 199 -12.09 -18.49 -3.00
N PRO A 200 -13.38 -18.22 -3.27
CA PRO A 200 -14.36 -18.00 -2.22
C PRO A 200 -14.28 -19.11 -1.20
N ILE A 201 -14.17 -18.73 0.06
CA ILE A 201 -14.23 -19.68 1.16
C ILE A 201 -15.69 -20.14 1.26
N THR A 202 -15.95 -21.40 0.89
CA THR A 202 -17.29 -22.00 0.91
C THR A 202 -17.50 -22.80 2.19
N GLY A 203 -18.76 -23.03 2.57
CA GLY A 203 -19.12 -23.89 3.70
C GLY A 203 -19.18 -23.24 5.08
N PHE A 204 -19.03 -21.91 5.18
CA PHE A 204 -19.29 -21.17 6.43
C PHE A 204 -20.77 -20.77 6.50
N HIS A 205 -21.50 -21.34 7.45
CA HIS A 205 -22.78 -20.79 7.89
C HIS A 205 -22.50 -19.68 8.89
N VAL A 206 -23.03 -18.48 8.65
CA VAL A 206 -23.03 -17.42 9.67
C VAL A 206 -23.91 -17.93 10.80
N VAL A 207 -23.31 -18.31 11.92
CA VAL A 207 -24.07 -18.58 13.14
C VAL A 207 -24.63 -17.24 13.58
N GLU A 208 -25.93 -17.03 13.40
CA GLU A 208 -26.64 -15.88 13.97
C GLU A 208 -26.49 -15.99 15.49
N LEU A 209 -25.70 -15.08 16.09
CA LEU A 209 -25.71 -14.92 17.53
C LEU A 209 -27.08 -14.34 17.91
N PRO A 210 -27.82 -14.96 18.84
CA PRO A 210 -29.09 -14.43 19.29
C PRO A 210 -28.90 -13.03 19.88
N ALA A 211 -29.86 -12.16 19.57
CA ALA A 211 -29.91 -10.76 20.00
C ALA A 211 -29.98 -10.60 21.53
#